data_AF-A0A2W5VAD0-F1
#
_entry.id   AF-A0A2W5VAD0-F1
#
_cell.length_a   1.000
_cell.length_b   1.000
_cell.length_c   1.000
_cell.angle_alpha   90.00
_cell.angle_beta   90.00
_cell.angle_gamma   90.00
#
_symmetry.space_group_name_H-M   'P 1'
#
loop_
_entity.id
_entity.type
_entity.pdbx_description
1 polymer ?
#
loop_
_entity_poly.entity_id
_entity_poly.type
_entity_poly.pdbx_seq_one_letter_code
_entity_poly.pdbx_strand_id
1 'polypeptide(L)'
;MLVPLLLAGCDESTLPQPLVVESFDAVTQVTMLDLSAGPSFADERGGGVFVDLAGRVVRVRANSQRGVLESHPRNGVWPGPATGVYSLGPSNALVATSRGFFVADQGWLIAPSWQSKLPPEGLRATTLDTEGAAWLAHDTGLFRLAGGLLSEFKTGETSLTGITALAVAPYDGANGVWFTREGRLFVAAQTARTTYNVREVVLDPSVISGSVIGLAGLSPTGRTGGELWAITQNVLLAYTGTSWRQFTLGASPRKLISAGRFAWLQAGDSIYRFDADGAGWAKANGLDAAATLLGMDATGAAWIRVGENTMSISPSTPVRISGLHEGSRIYDGQLVLQAALPSTLAVDAVEWQFDDHAPHQLEPSNGMMGAGPTLEQTFFSLAGNEASGLPRPVSLGSLEDGWHTLTFTATSGYTKLTRKVNFEFAGAATATVSWAEDIKPISEARCAKCHSTGTEPELTTYAQWKANAAFAAAAVRDARMPADGPMDAASISAIVRWANGGTQP
;
A
#
# COMPACT_ATOMS: atom_id res chain seq x y z
N MET A 1 13.95 13.11 54.43
CA MET A 1 14.63 12.41 53.31
C MET A 1 13.72 11.25 52.93
N LEU A 2 12.81 11.48 51.99
CA LEU A 2 11.79 10.52 51.56
C LEU A 2 12.28 9.83 50.30
N VAL A 3 12.48 8.51 50.38
CA VAL A 3 12.82 7.63 49.26
C VAL A 3 11.55 7.40 48.44
N PRO A 4 11.51 7.68 47.13
CA PRO A 4 10.35 7.35 46.32
C PRO A 4 10.34 5.83 46.09
N LEU A 5 9.28 5.18 46.57
CA LEU A 5 8.96 3.79 46.23
C LEU A 5 8.47 3.77 44.77
N LEU A 6 9.30 3.29 43.86
CA LEU A 6 8.88 2.90 42.51
C LEU A 6 8.03 1.62 42.64
N LEU A 7 6.70 1.79 42.66
CA LEU A 7 5.76 0.70 42.41
C LEU A 7 5.89 0.30 40.93
N ALA A 8 6.71 -0.71 40.65
CA ALA A 8 6.62 -1.45 39.40
C ALA A 8 5.25 -2.14 39.37
N GLY A 9 4.30 -1.55 38.65
CA GLY A 9 3.02 -2.18 38.38
C GLY A 9 3.27 -3.50 37.66
N CYS A 10 2.75 -4.60 38.22
CA CYS A 10 2.68 -5.86 37.49
C CYS A 10 1.82 -5.62 36.24
N ASP A 11 2.45 -5.76 35.07
CA ASP A 11 1.81 -5.56 33.77
C ASP A 11 0.68 -6.59 33.62
N GLU A 12 -0.57 -6.14 33.77
CA GLU A 12 -1.76 -6.99 33.94
C GLU A 12 -2.21 -7.70 32.64
N SER A 13 -1.44 -7.63 31.54
CA SER A 13 -1.96 -7.92 30.19
C SER A 13 -1.25 -9.03 29.39
N THR A 14 -0.66 -10.04 30.03
CA THR A 14 -0.04 -11.17 29.30
C THR A 14 -0.98 -12.37 29.08
N LEU A 15 -2.16 -12.39 29.70
CA LEU A 15 -3.08 -13.52 29.54
C LEU A 15 -3.73 -13.50 28.14
N PRO A 16 -3.75 -14.65 27.43
CA PRO A 16 -4.44 -14.77 26.14
C PRO A 16 -5.92 -14.41 26.27
N GLN A 17 -6.41 -13.56 25.38
CA GLN A 17 -7.82 -13.14 25.36
C GLN A 17 -8.55 -13.81 24.19
N PRO A 18 -9.83 -14.19 24.33
CA PRO A 18 -10.62 -14.62 23.18
C PRO A 18 -10.76 -13.48 22.19
N LEU A 19 -10.60 -13.78 20.89
CA LEU A 19 -10.87 -12.78 19.85
C LEU A 19 -12.36 -12.44 19.88
N VAL A 20 -12.69 -11.18 20.18
CA VAL A 20 -14.06 -10.66 20.07
C VAL A 20 -14.32 -10.37 18.59
N VAL A 21 -15.32 -11.04 18.02
CA VAL A 21 -15.58 -11.03 16.59
C VAL A 21 -17.04 -10.69 16.33
N GLU A 22 -17.26 -9.56 15.65
CA GLU A 22 -18.55 -9.23 15.06
C GLU A 22 -18.77 -10.03 13.77
N SER A 23 -19.92 -9.88 13.12
CA SER A 23 -20.20 -10.53 11.84
C SER A 23 -20.71 -9.51 10.83
N PHE A 24 -20.39 -9.72 9.56
CA PHE A 24 -20.99 -8.97 8.46
C PHE A 24 -21.36 -9.91 7.31
N ASP A 25 -22.46 -9.59 6.64
CA ASP A 25 -22.83 -10.27 5.40
C ASP A 25 -21.98 -9.71 4.26
N ALA A 26 -21.21 -10.58 3.59
CA ALA A 26 -20.28 -10.16 2.56
C ALA A 26 -21.02 -9.67 1.31
N VAL A 27 -20.74 -8.44 0.90
CA VAL A 27 -21.01 -7.98 -0.47
C VAL A 27 -19.96 -8.62 -1.37
N THR A 28 -20.41 -9.49 -2.28
CA THR A 28 -19.54 -10.26 -3.17
C THR A 28 -19.53 -9.70 -4.58
N GLN A 29 -18.38 -9.83 -5.25
CA GLN A 29 -18.24 -9.46 -6.64
C GLN A 29 -17.40 -10.50 -7.38
N VAL A 30 -18.10 -11.40 -8.08
CA VAL A 30 -17.50 -12.55 -8.77
C VAL A 30 -16.74 -12.10 -10.02
N THR A 31 -15.54 -12.65 -10.23
CA THR A 31 -14.79 -12.53 -11.49
C THR A 31 -14.94 -13.82 -12.31
N MET A 32 -14.95 -13.65 -13.62
CA MET A 32 -14.97 -14.77 -14.58
C MET A 32 -13.57 -15.36 -14.82
N LEU A 33 -12.54 -14.89 -14.10
CA LEU A 33 -11.17 -15.38 -14.21
C LEU A 33 -10.86 -16.37 -13.11
N ASP A 34 -10.32 -17.53 -13.51
CA ASP A 34 -9.82 -18.54 -12.57
C ASP A 34 -8.44 -18.14 -12.06
N LEU A 35 -8.38 -17.62 -10.84
CA LEU A 35 -7.12 -17.15 -10.24
C LEU A 35 -6.44 -18.26 -9.43
N SER A 36 -5.12 -18.28 -9.50
CA SER A 36 -4.25 -19.12 -8.68
C SER A 36 -4.27 -18.66 -7.22
N ALA A 37 -4.09 -19.60 -6.30
CA ALA A 37 -3.98 -19.34 -4.86
C ALA A 37 -2.61 -18.74 -4.45
N GLY A 38 -1.72 -18.50 -5.41
CA GLY A 38 -0.39 -17.94 -5.17
C GLY A 38 -0.41 -16.48 -4.68
N PRO A 39 0.78 -15.91 -4.39
CA PRO A 39 0.91 -14.49 -4.06
C PRO A 39 0.25 -13.61 -5.12
N SER A 40 -0.58 -12.68 -4.66
CA SER A 40 -1.33 -11.77 -5.51
C SER A 40 -1.35 -10.37 -4.92
N PHE A 41 -1.63 -9.38 -5.76
CA PHE A 41 -1.72 -7.98 -5.38
C PHE A 41 -3.09 -7.43 -5.73
N ALA A 42 -3.74 -6.77 -4.79
CA ALA A 42 -4.92 -5.95 -5.08
C ALA A 42 -4.58 -4.48 -4.87
N ASP A 43 -5.01 -3.64 -5.81
CA ASP A 43 -4.70 -2.21 -5.80
C ASP A 43 -5.83 -1.41 -5.16
N GLU A 44 -5.49 -0.22 -4.65
CA GLU A 44 -6.47 0.65 -4.01
C GLU A 44 -7.58 1.14 -4.94
N ARG A 45 -7.36 1.03 -6.26
CA ARG A 45 -8.35 1.37 -7.30
C ARG A 45 -9.45 0.30 -7.42
N GLY A 46 -9.32 -0.82 -6.69
CA GLY A 46 -10.30 -1.88 -6.53
C GLY A 46 -10.10 -3.10 -7.41
N GLY A 47 -9.08 -3.06 -8.26
CA GLY A 47 -8.66 -4.21 -9.02
C GLY A 47 -7.50 -4.94 -8.36
N GLY A 48 -6.70 -5.56 -9.20
CA GLY A 48 -5.44 -6.15 -8.80
C GLY A 48 -4.72 -6.83 -9.94
N VAL A 49 -3.53 -7.30 -9.64
CA VAL A 49 -2.70 -8.10 -10.54
C VAL A 49 -2.55 -9.48 -9.91
N PHE A 50 -2.94 -10.50 -10.66
CA PHE A 50 -3.05 -11.89 -10.21
C PHE A 50 -2.36 -12.81 -11.20
N VAL A 51 -2.16 -14.06 -10.79
CA VAL A 51 -1.77 -15.15 -11.68
C VAL A 51 -3.01 -16.03 -11.91
N ASP A 52 -3.33 -16.34 -13.17
CA ASP A 52 -4.41 -17.29 -13.47
C ASP A 52 -3.94 -18.76 -13.36
N LEU A 53 -4.86 -19.72 -13.47
CA LEU A 53 -4.51 -21.15 -13.40
C LEU A 53 -3.55 -21.62 -14.51
N ALA A 54 -3.41 -20.86 -15.60
CA ALA A 54 -2.45 -21.14 -16.67
C ALA A 54 -1.07 -20.51 -16.43
N GLY A 55 -0.87 -19.85 -15.27
CA GLY A 55 0.38 -19.17 -14.94
C GLY A 55 0.54 -17.83 -15.66
N ARG A 56 -0.51 -17.25 -16.25
CA ARG A 56 -0.45 -15.94 -16.90
C ARG A 56 -0.75 -14.84 -15.90
N VAL A 57 -0.06 -13.71 -16.04
CA VAL A 57 -0.39 -12.51 -15.28
C VAL A 57 -1.67 -11.89 -15.86
N VAL A 58 -2.63 -11.62 -15.00
CA VAL A 58 -3.89 -10.97 -15.38
C VAL A 58 -4.14 -9.75 -14.49
N ARG A 59 -4.66 -8.68 -15.09
CA ARG A 59 -5.24 -7.57 -14.35
C ARG A 59 -6.72 -7.87 -14.16
N VAL A 60 -7.22 -7.78 -12.93
CA VAL A 60 -8.65 -7.73 -12.63
C VAL A 60 -8.99 -6.29 -12.29
N ARG A 61 -10.12 -5.78 -12.77
CA ARG A 61 -10.61 -4.43 -12.48
C ARG A 61 -11.54 -4.44 -11.27
N ALA A 62 -11.87 -3.25 -10.77
CA ALA A 62 -12.85 -3.08 -9.71
C ALA A 62 -14.26 -3.53 -10.07
N ASN A 63 -14.56 -3.72 -11.35
CA ASN A 63 -15.81 -4.33 -11.79
C ASN A 63 -15.72 -5.85 -12.00
N SER A 64 -14.66 -6.49 -11.49
CA SER A 64 -14.34 -7.91 -11.68
C SER A 64 -14.12 -8.36 -13.13
N GLN A 65 -14.04 -7.44 -14.09
CA GLN A 65 -13.67 -7.75 -15.47
C GLN A 65 -12.16 -7.81 -15.65
N ARG A 66 -11.72 -8.49 -16.71
CA ARG A 66 -10.32 -8.51 -17.13
C ARG A 66 -9.88 -7.11 -17.57
N GLY A 67 -8.80 -6.62 -16.98
CA GLY A 67 -8.08 -5.43 -17.40
C GLY A 67 -7.06 -5.71 -18.49
N VAL A 68 -6.65 -4.66 -19.20
CA VAL A 68 -5.51 -4.71 -20.12
C VAL A 68 -4.25 -4.86 -19.27
N LEU A 69 -3.41 -5.82 -19.64
CA LEU A 69 -2.07 -5.99 -19.08
C LEU A 69 -1.19 -6.63 -20.14
N GLU A 70 -0.30 -5.83 -20.72
CA GLU A 70 0.49 -6.21 -21.88
C GLU A 70 1.98 -6.09 -21.59
N SER A 71 2.81 -6.90 -22.24
CA SER A 71 4.26 -6.68 -22.20
C SER A 71 4.59 -5.36 -22.87
N HIS A 72 5.28 -4.48 -22.17
CA HIS A 72 5.72 -3.21 -22.74
C HIS A 72 6.60 -3.47 -23.98
N PRO A 73 6.41 -2.73 -25.10
CA PRO A 73 7.10 -2.99 -26.37
C PRO A 73 8.61 -2.80 -26.30
N ARG A 74 9.12 -2.06 -25.30
CA ARG A 74 10.56 -1.90 -25.05
C ARG A 74 11.17 -3.00 -24.18
N ASN A 75 10.39 -3.97 -23.72
CA ASN A 75 10.96 -5.10 -22.99
C ASN A 75 11.87 -5.91 -23.91
N GLY A 76 13.12 -6.11 -23.52
CA GLY A 76 14.04 -6.99 -24.22
C GLY A 76 13.72 -8.49 -24.06
N VAL A 77 12.80 -8.82 -23.14
CA VAL A 77 12.44 -10.20 -22.79
C VAL A 77 10.93 -10.28 -22.56
N TRP A 78 10.30 -11.32 -23.08
CA TRP A 78 8.89 -11.61 -22.80
C TRP A 78 8.71 -12.21 -21.40
N PRO A 79 7.64 -11.87 -20.64
CA PRO A 79 7.52 -12.26 -19.24
C PRO A 79 7.61 -13.75 -18.90
N GLY A 80 7.08 -14.67 -19.69
CA GLY A 80 7.00 -16.07 -19.23
C GLY A 80 5.82 -16.32 -18.28
N PRO A 81 5.60 -17.58 -17.87
CA PRO A 81 4.72 -17.90 -16.75
C PRO A 81 5.14 -17.19 -15.45
N ALA A 82 4.16 -16.63 -14.74
CA ALA A 82 4.34 -15.99 -13.45
C ALA A 82 4.28 -16.99 -12.30
N THR A 83 5.12 -16.78 -11.30
CA THR A 83 5.19 -17.58 -10.08
C THR A 83 4.59 -16.87 -8.88
N GLY A 84 4.43 -15.54 -8.95
CA GLY A 84 3.76 -14.75 -7.93
C GLY A 84 3.70 -13.27 -8.28
N VAL A 85 2.79 -12.57 -7.61
CA VAL A 85 2.63 -11.12 -7.71
C VAL A 85 2.67 -10.51 -6.31
N TYR A 86 3.44 -9.45 -6.16
CA TYR A 86 3.79 -8.83 -4.88
C TYR A 86 3.58 -7.32 -4.95
N SER A 87 3.31 -6.67 -3.81
CA SER A 87 3.11 -5.23 -3.78
C SER A 87 4.44 -4.48 -3.99
N LEU A 88 4.42 -3.48 -4.87
CA LEU A 88 5.54 -2.53 -5.05
C LEU A 88 5.07 -1.07 -4.88
N GLY A 89 3.79 -0.86 -4.57
CA GLY A 89 3.17 0.44 -4.40
C GLY A 89 1.65 0.30 -4.21
N PRO A 90 0.94 1.41 -3.99
CA PRO A 90 -0.53 1.39 -3.87
C PRO A 90 -1.25 0.96 -5.15
N SER A 91 -0.57 1.02 -6.30
CA SER A 91 -1.15 0.63 -7.60
C SER A 91 -0.26 -0.22 -8.49
N ASN A 92 0.92 -0.59 -8.00
CA ASN A 92 1.98 -1.17 -8.81
C ASN A 92 2.39 -2.48 -8.16
N ALA A 93 2.60 -3.50 -8.99
CA ALA A 93 2.96 -4.82 -8.50
C ALA A 93 4.30 -5.28 -9.08
N LEU A 94 5.07 -6.01 -8.28
CA LEU A 94 6.19 -6.79 -8.75
C LEU A 94 5.70 -8.18 -9.15
N VAL A 95 5.93 -8.56 -10.39
CA VAL A 95 5.60 -9.87 -10.94
C VAL A 95 6.88 -10.68 -11.05
N ALA A 96 6.96 -11.78 -10.31
CA ALA A 96 8.01 -12.78 -10.46
C ALA A 96 7.59 -13.77 -11.56
N THR A 97 8.46 -14.01 -12.53
CA THR A 97 8.19 -14.93 -13.64
C THR A 97 9.37 -15.87 -13.89
N SER A 98 9.20 -16.88 -14.73
CA SER A 98 10.31 -17.76 -15.13
C SER A 98 11.37 -17.09 -16.03
N ARG A 99 11.20 -15.80 -16.36
CA ARG A 99 12.14 -15.05 -17.21
C ARG A 99 12.60 -13.73 -16.60
N GLY A 100 12.33 -13.51 -15.31
CA GLY A 100 12.79 -12.35 -14.58
C GLY A 100 11.69 -11.67 -13.78
N PHE A 101 11.95 -10.42 -13.41
CA PHE A 101 10.99 -9.56 -12.75
C PHE A 101 10.35 -8.61 -13.73
N PHE A 102 9.06 -8.30 -13.53
CA PHE A 102 8.33 -7.28 -14.27
C PHE A 102 7.53 -6.42 -13.30
N VAL A 103 7.48 -5.11 -13.55
CA VAL A 103 6.60 -4.19 -12.82
C VAL A 103 5.29 -4.09 -13.60
N ALA A 104 4.19 -4.49 -12.96
CA ALA A 104 2.85 -4.28 -13.48
C ALA A 104 2.36 -2.88 -13.09
N ASP A 105 2.15 -2.02 -14.06
CA ASP A 105 1.70 -0.64 -13.86
C ASP A 105 0.93 -0.10 -15.07
N GLN A 106 -0.18 0.62 -14.82
CA GLN A 106 -1.04 1.24 -15.84
C GLN A 106 -1.36 0.37 -17.08
N GLY A 107 -1.49 -0.95 -16.89
CA GLY A 107 -1.77 -1.90 -17.98
C GLY A 107 -0.54 -2.40 -18.75
N TRP A 108 0.66 -2.09 -18.29
CA TRP A 108 1.92 -2.60 -18.81
C TRP A 108 2.61 -3.53 -17.82
N LEU A 109 3.32 -4.53 -18.34
CA LEU A 109 4.37 -5.28 -17.67
C LEU A 109 5.70 -4.75 -18.17
N ILE A 110 6.50 -4.18 -17.28
CA ILE A 110 7.72 -3.45 -17.63
C ILE A 110 8.91 -4.15 -16.98
N ALA A 111 9.88 -4.57 -17.80
CA ALA A 111 11.14 -5.14 -17.34
C ALA A 111 11.97 -4.05 -16.62
N PRO A 112 12.17 -4.13 -15.28
CA PRO A 112 12.99 -3.15 -14.58
C PRO A 112 14.47 -3.37 -14.92
N SER A 113 15.26 -2.29 -14.90
CA SER A 113 16.69 -2.32 -15.21
C SER A 113 17.52 -3.15 -14.23
N TRP A 114 17.02 -3.33 -13.01
CA TRP A 114 17.67 -4.10 -11.95
C TRP A 114 17.33 -5.59 -11.97
N GLN A 115 16.45 -6.08 -12.86
CA GLN A 115 16.02 -7.49 -12.85
C GLN A 115 17.17 -8.49 -12.96
N SER A 116 18.31 -8.11 -13.57
CA SER A 116 19.49 -8.97 -13.68
C SER A 116 20.28 -9.08 -12.38
N LYS A 117 20.02 -8.21 -11.40
CA LYS A 117 20.69 -8.21 -10.10
C LYS A 117 20.07 -9.20 -9.11
N LEU A 118 18.84 -9.63 -9.34
CA LEU A 118 18.10 -10.52 -8.45
C LEU A 118 17.27 -11.51 -9.28
N PRO A 119 17.47 -12.83 -9.15
CA PRO A 119 16.62 -13.80 -9.82
C PRO A 119 15.19 -13.73 -9.28
N PRO A 120 14.17 -14.06 -10.09
CA PRO A 120 12.78 -14.10 -9.66
C PRO A 120 12.50 -15.27 -8.69
N GLU A 121 13.24 -16.37 -8.81
CA GLU A 121 13.14 -17.50 -7.91
C GLU A 121 13.70 -17.14 -6.53
N GLY A 122 12.83 -17.19 -5.52
CA GLY A 122 13.21 -16.97 -4.12
C GLY A 122 12.65 -15.70 -3.51
N LEU A 123 11.89 -14.88 -4.25
CA LEU A 123 11.10 -13.80 -3.64
C LEU A 123 10.00 -14.41 -2.74
N ARG A 124 9.98 -14.01 -1.47
CA ARG A 124 9.07 -14.53 -0.44
C ARG A 124 8.00 -13.55 -0.03
N ALA A 125 8.38 -12.29 0.16
CA ALA A 125 7.46 -11.25 0.63
C ALA A 125 7.93 -9.87 0.18
N THR A 126 6.99 -8.93 0.17
CA THR A 126 7.27 -7.50 -0.04
C THR A 126 6.47 -6.66 0.95
N THR A 127 7.00 -5.51 1.32
CA THR A 127 6.26 -4.48 2.06
C THR A 127 6.72 -3.09 1.61
N LEU A 128 5.93 -2.06 1.91
CA LEU A 128 6.28 -0.67 1.63
C LEU A 128 6.59 0.06 2.94
N ASP A 129 7.62 0.90 2.94
CA ASP A 129 7.81 1.87 4.01
C ASP A 129 6.97 3.14 3.78
N THR A 130 6.91 4.03 4.77
CA THR A 130 6.12 5.26 4.70
C THR A 130 6.65 6.30 3.71
N GLU A 131 7.88 6.12 3.23
CA GLU A 131 8.43 6.93 2.13
C GLU A 131 8.14 6.31 0.76
N GLY A 132 7.44 5.17 0.72
CA GLY A 132 7.07 4.47 -0.50
C GLY A 132 8.19 3.62 -1.11
N ALA A 133 9.29 3.36 -0.39
CA ALA A 133 10.26 2.39 -0.84
C ALA A 133 9.79 0.96 -0.55
N ALA A 134 10.04 0.06 -1.49
CA ALA A 134 9.68 -1.34 -1.36
C ALA A 134 10.82 -2.13 -0.71
N TRP A 135 10.48 -3.00 0.23
CA TRP A 135 11.35 -3.98 0.84
C TRP A 135 11.01 -5.35 0.29
N LEU A 136 12.01 -6.12 -0.12
CA LEU A 136 11.88 -7.41 -0.79
C LEU A 136 12.64 -8.45 0.02
N ALA A 137 11.92 -9.42 0.59
CA ALA A 137 12.54 -10.58 1.23
C ALA A 137 12.80 -11.64 0.17
N HIS A 138 14.07 -11.93 -0.06
CA HIS A 138 14.52 -12.93 -1.02
C HIS A 138 15.32 -14.02 -0.30
N ASP A 139 15.37 -15.23 -0.85
CA ASP A 139 16.15 -16.34 -0.28
C ASP A 139 17.63 -16.00 -0.07
N THR A 140 18.16 -15.08 -0.88
CA THR A 140 19.56 -14.62 -0.82
C THR A 140 19.79 -13.38 0.05
N GLY A 141 18.74 -12.71 0.53
CA GLY A 141 18.91 -11.46 1.29
C GLY A 141 17.64 -10.64 1.45
N LEU A 142 17.73 -9.60 2.27
CA LEU A 142 16.74 -8.52 2.31
C LEU A 142 17.20 -7.41 1.35
N PHE A 143 16.31 -6.95 0.47
CA PHE A 143 16.62 -5.90 -0.49
C PHE A 143 15.68 -4.72 -0.31
N ARG A 144 16.17 -3.53 -0.62
CA ARG A 144 15.40 -2.28 -0.66
C ARG A 144 15.41 -1.74 -2.08
N LEU A 145 14.23 -1.42 -2.60
CA LEU A 145 14.02 -0.77 -3.87
C LEU A 145 13.50 0.66 -3.62
N ALA A 146 14.32 1.65 -3.92
CA ALA A 146 13.98 3.06 -3.81
C ALA A 146 14.66 3.83 -4.95
N GLY A 147 14.01 4.81 -5.58
CA GLY A 147 14.72 5.56 -6.63
C GLY A 147 14.92 4.76 -7.92
N GLY A 148 14.15 3.68 -8.14
CA GLY A 148 14.47 2.65 -9.13
C GLY A 148 15.78 1.87 -8.88
N LEU A 149 16.45 2.09 -7.75
CA LEU A 149 17.68 1.42 -7.36
C LEU A 149 17.38 0.27 -6.39
N LEU A 150 17.78 -0.94 -6.77
CA LEU A 150 17.78 -2.10 -5.89
C LEU A 150 19.13 -2.17 -5.16
N SER A 151 19.08 -2.13 -3.83
CA SER A 151 20.22 -2.29 -2.93
C SER A 151 19.97 -3.41 -1.93
N GLU A 152 20.98 -4.26 -1.69
CA GLU A 152 20.93 -5.26 -0.64
C GLU A 152 21.08 -4.59 0.73
N PHE A 153 20.28 -5.02 1.70
CA PHE A 153 20.35 -4.59 3.08
C PHE A 153 21.11 -5.63 3.92
N LYS A 154 22.20 -5.18 4.55
CA LYS A 154 23.15 -6.03 5.28
C LYS A 154 23.36 -5.54 6.71
N THR A 155 23.71 -6.47 7.60
CA THR A 155 24.25 -6.15 8.94
C THR A 155 25.75 -6.37 8.92
N GLY A 156 26.53 -5.28 8.81
CA GLY A 156 27.94 -5.38 8.43
C GLY A 156 28.07 -5.98 7.03
N GLU A 157 28.89 -7.02 6.88
CA GLU A 157 29.07 -7.74 5.62
C GLU A 157 28.08 -8.92 5.43
N THR A 158 27.19 -9.16 6.40
CA THR A 158 26.30 -10.32 6.39
C THR A 158 24.95 -9.99 5.78
N SER A 159 24.58 -10.77 4.76
CA SER A 159 23.24 -10.79 4.16
C SER A 159 22.21 -11.35 5.13
N LEU A 160 21.02 -10.74 5.16
CA LEU A 160 19.89 -11.23 5.95
C LEU A 160 19.07 -12.26 5.14
N THR A 161 19.38 -13.54 5.30
CA THR A 161 18.71 -14.64 4.59
C THR A 161 17.64 -15.34 5.44
N GLY A 162 16.88 -16.26 4.84
CA GLY A 162 15.89 -17.08 5.56
C GLY A 162 14.65 -16.32 6.01
N ILE A 163 14.36 -15.17 5.38
CA ILE A 163 13.21 -14.33 5.70
C ILE A 163 11.94 -14.90 5.08
N THR A 164 10.89 -15.08 5.87
CA THR A 164 9.63 -15.71 5.42
C THR A 164 8.43 -14.77 5.39
N ALA A 165 8.46 -13.66 6.15
CA ALA A 165 7.41 -12.65 6.16
C ALA A 165 8.01 -11.26 6.37
N LEU A 166 7.31 -10.23 5.88
CA LEU A 166 7.67 -8.82 6.02
C LEU A 166 6.44 -7.98 6.37
N ALA A 167 6.65 -6.93 7.16
CA ALA A 167 5.68 -5.87 7.41
C ALA A 167 6.41 -4.57 7.77
N VAL A 168 5.76 -3.42 7.56
CA VAL A 168 6.20 -2.15 8.15
C VAL A 168 5.18 -1.71 9.18
N ALA A 169 5.65 -1.43 10.39
CA ALA A 169 4.82 -1.03 11.51
C ALA A 169 5.66 -0.24 12.54
N PRO A 170 5.03 0.46 13.50
CA PRO A 170 5.77 1.23 14.50
C PRO A 170 6.71 0.39 15.37
N TYR A 171 7.83 0.99 15.78
CA TYR A 171 8.82 0.47 16.73
C TYR A 171 9.61 1.65 17.32
N ASP A 172 9.69 1.74 18.65
CA ASP A 172 10.44 2.80 19.37
C ASP A 172 10.13 4.24 18.90
N GLY A 173 8.88 4.53 18.55
CA GLY A 173 8.44 5.86 18.10
C GLY A 173 8.72 6.19 16.63
N ALA A 174 9.27 5.26 15.86
CA ALA A 174 9.46 5.37 14.41
C ALA A 174 8.87 4.15 13.68
N ASN A 175 8.93 4.11 12.34
CA ASN A 175 8.57 2.91 11.59
C ASN A 175 9.75 1.94 11.51
N GLY A 176 9.50 0.67 11.78
CA GLY A 176 10.45 -0.43 11.62
C GLY A 176 10.04 -1.36 10.50
N VAL A 177 11.02 -1.94 9.81
CA VAL A 177 10.78 -3.06 8.88
C VAL A 177 10.86 -4.34 9.69
N TRP A 178 9.70 -4.93 9.97
CA TRP A 178 9.55 -6.17 10.71
C TRP A 178 9.69 -7.35 9.78
N PHE A 179 10.39 -8.39 10.23
CA PHE A 179 10.58 -9.60 9.45
C PHE A 179 10.70 -10.84 10.33
N THR A 180 10.24 -11.97 9.80
CA THR A 180 10.45 -13.27 10.42
C THR A 180 11.63 -13.97 9.76
N ARG A 181 12.53 -14.53 10.58
CA ARG A 181 13.65 -15.36 10.12
C ARG A 181 13.76 -16.58 11.01
N GLU A 182 13.75 -17.77 10.41
CA GLU A 182 13.86 -19.04 11.14
C GLU A 182 12.77 -19.17 12.24
N GLY A 183 11.58 -18.60 12.00
CA GLY A 183 10.46 -18.59 12.95
C GLY A 183 10.55 -17.56 14.09
N ARG A 184 11.65 -16.78 14.15
CA ARG A 184 11.89 -15.71 15.13
C ARG A 184 11.56 -14.35 14.53
N LEU A 185 11.22 -13.39 15.39
CA LEU A 185 10.81 -12.04 14.98
C LEU A 185 11.99 -11.06 15.10
N PHE A 186 12.18 -10.24 14.08
CA PHE A 186 13.19 -9.19 14.03
C PHE A 186 12.59 -7.88 13.54
N VAL A 187 13.27 -6.78 13.84
CA VAL A 187 12.95 -5.45 13.32
C VAL A 187 14.24 -4.75 12.87
N ALA A 188 14.22 -4.18 11.67
CA ALA A 188 15.21 -3.21 11.22
C ALA A 188 14.67 -1.80 11.51
N ALA A 189 15.11 -1.21 12.62
CA ALA A 189 14.69 0.10 13.07
C ALA A 189 15.58 1.18 12.43
N GLN A 190 14.98 2.14 11.74
CA GLN A 190 15.73 3.23 11.11
C GLN A 190 16.31 4.16 12.19
N THR A 191 17.64 4.31 12.25
CA THR A 191 18.33 5.21 13.18
C THR A 191 18.84 6.48 12.51
N ALA A 192 18.97 6.46 11.18
CA ALA A 192 19.24 7.61 10.32
C ALA A 192 18.71 7.34 8.91
N ARG A 193 18.75 8.33 8.01
CA ARG A 193 18.18 8.25 6.65
C ARG A 193 18.46 6.94 5.92
N THR A 194 19.69 6.44 6.01
CA THR A 194 20.14 5.19 5.36
C THR A 194 20.68 4.16 6.34
N THR A 195 20.58 4.41 7.65
CA THR A 195 21.14 3.55 8.69
C THR A 195 20.03 2.90 9.48
N TYR A 196 20.15 1.59 9.65
CA TYR A 196 19.18 0.78 10.38
C TYR A 196 19.91 -0.08 11.41
N ASN A 197 19.27 -0.25 12.56
CA ASN A 197 19.68 -1.19 13.59
C ASN A 197 18.76 -2.41 13.53
N VAL A 198 19.35 -3.58 13.30
CA VAL A 198 18.61 -4.84 13.29
C VAL A 198 18.61 -5.44 14.68
N ARG A 199 17.42 -5.66 15.23
CA ARG A 199 17.22 -6.21 16.57
C ARG A 199 16.31 -7.42 16.48
N GLU A 200 16.66 -8.45 17.24
CA GLU A 200 15.70 -9.52 17.52
C GLU A 200 14.69 -9.04 18.55
N VAL A 201 13.42 -9.34 18.30
CA VAL A 201 12.35 -9.09 19.25
C VAL A 201 12.04 -10.41 19.95
N VAL A 202 12.57 -10.55 21.16
CA VAL A 202 12.31 -11.69 22.02
C VAL A 202 10.91 -11.54 22.60
N LEU A 203 10.01 -12.36 22.07
CA LEU A 203 8.66 -12.49 22.57
C LEU A 203 8.66 -13.52 23.71
N ASP A 204 7.91 -13.23 24.77
CA ASP A 204 7.81 -14.12 25.93
C ASP A 204 7.29 -15.51 25.49
N PRO A 205 7.97 -16.63 25.85
CA PRO A 205 7.50 -17.97 25.51
C PRO A 205 6.09 -18.29 26.02
N SER A 206 5.62 -17.61 27.07
CA SER A 206 4.22 -17.71 27.53
C SER A 206 3.24 -17.01 26.59
N VAL A 207 3.70 -16.02 25.83
CA VAL A 207 2.92 -15.26 24.83
C VAL A 207 2.91 -15.96 23.48
N ILE A 208 3.96 -16.71 23.13
CA ILE A 208 4.02 -17.47 21.87
C ILE A 208 4.03 -18.98 22.09
N SER A 209 3.01 -19.66 21.57
CA SER A 209 3.13 -21.09 21.28
C SER A 209 3.59 -21.29 19.83
N GLY A 210 4.90 -21.37 19.61
CA GLY A 210 5.50 -21.74 18.32
C GLY A 210 6.06 -20.59 17.49
N SER A 211 6.39 -20.87 16.24
CA SER A 211 7.04 -19.91 15.33
C SER A 211 6.06 -18.87 14.78
N VAL A 212 6.53 -17.65 14.56
CA VAL A 212 5.78 -16.63 13.82
C VAL A 212 5.83 -16.99 12.33
N ILE A 213 4.65 -17.10 11.69
CA ILE A 213 4.50 -17.57 10.30
C ILE A 213 3.93 -16.52 9.35
N GLY A 214 3.47 -15.38 9.87
CA GLY A 214 2.94 -14.29 9.05
C GLY A 214 2.91 -12.97 9.81
N LEU A 215 3.07 -11.87 9.08
CA LEU A 215 3.09 -10.50 9.59
C LEU A 215 2.15 -9.64 8.75
N ALA A 216 1.54 -8.65 9.37
CA ALA A 216 0.79 -7.58 8.72
C ALA A 216 1.02 -6.27 9.46
N GLY A 217 1.44 -5.24 8.73
CA GLY A 217 1.60 -3.89 9.26
C GLY A 217 0.40 -3.03 8.89
N LEU A 218 -0.14 -2.30 9.86
CA LEU A 218 -1.21 -1.34 9.65
C LEU A 218 -0.67 0.08 9.74
N SER A 219 -1.06 0.91 8.78
CA SER A 219 -0.74 2.34 8.79
C SER A 219 -1.44 3.04 9.96
N PRO A 220 -0.82 4.10 10.53
CA PRO A 220 -1.50 4.95 11.50
C PRO A 220 -2.79 5.55 10.94
N THR A 221 -3.70 5.87 11.85
CA THR A 221 -4.96 6.57 11.56
C THR A 221 -5.04 7.82 12.42
N GLY A 222 -6.02 8.70 12.18
CA GLY A 222 -6.28 9.83 13.09
C GLY A 222 -6.67 9.40 14.51
N ARG A 223 -6.98 8.12 14.76
CA ARG A 223 -7.46 7.59 16.04
C ARG A 223 -6.48 6.63 16.72
N THR A 224 -5.67 5.94 15.94
CA THR A 224 -4.78 4.88 16.40
C THR A 224 -3.40 5.07 15.81
N GLY A 225 -2.37 4.73 16.58
CA GLY A 225 -1.04 4.52 16.01
C GLY A 225 -1.08 3.39 14.96
N GLY A 226 0.02 3.26 14.21
CA GLY A 226 0.20 2.05 13.40
C GLY A 226 0.31 0.82 14.29
N GLU A 227 -0.01 -0.34 13.74
CA GLU A 227 0.01 -1.61 14.49
C GLU A 227 0.75 -2.68 13.71
N LEU A 228 1.42 -3.58 14.43
CA LEU A 228 1.91 -4.83 13.86
C LEU A 228 1.02 -5.98 14.33
N TRP A 229 0.51 -6.73 13.38
CA TRP A 229 -0.16 -8.00 13.63
C TRP A 229 0.74 -9.15 13.21
N ALA A 230 0.75 -10.22 14.00
CA ALA A 230 1.52 -11.42 13.72
C ALA A 230 0.69 -12.67 14.00
N ILE A 231 0.86 -13.70 13.17
CA ILE A 231 0.25 -15.02 13.41
C ILE A 231 1.31 -16.07 13.68
N THR A 232 0.98 -16.98 14.58
CA THR A 232 1.71 -18.22 14.85
C THR A 232 0.90 -19.40 14.32
N GLN A 233 1.17 -20.63 14.74
CA GLN A 233 0.30 -21.77 14.41
C GLN A 233 -1.02 -21.78 15.20
N ASN A 234 -1.09 -21.07 16.33
CA ASN A 234 -2.20 -21.20 17.29
C ASN A 234 -2.83 -19.87 17.70
N VAL A 235 -2.07 -18.78 17.67
CA VAL A 235 -2.50 -17.49 18.20
C VAL A 235 -2.24 -16.34 17.24
N LEU A 236 -3.04 -15.29 17.42
CA LEU A 236 -2.88 -13.99 16.79
C LEU A 236 -2.27 -13.03 17.83
N LEU A 237 -1.29 -12.26 17.42
CA LEU A 237 -0.59 -11.29 18.24
C LEU A 237 -0.78 -9.89 17.64
N ALA A 238 -0.90 -8.88 18.49
CA ALA A 238 -0.92 -7.47 18.09
C ALA A 238 0.09 -6.67 18.91
N TYR A 239 0.88 -5.83 18.25
CA TYR A 239 1.82 -4.91 18.86
C TYR A 239 1.44 -3.47 18.50
N THR A 240 1.23 -2.65 19.51
CA THR A 240 0.77 -1.25 19.37
C THR A 240 1.90 -0.26 19.63
N GLY A 241 3.15 -0.63 19.31
CA GLY A 241 4.33 0.21 19.53
C GLY A 241 4.93 0.17 20.94
N THR A 242 4.19 -0.35 21.93
CA THR A 242 4.66 -0.43 23.33
C THR A 242 4.46 -1.80 23.96
N SER A 243 3.38 -2.49 23.63
CA SER A 243 3.01 -3.76 24.25
C SER A 243 2.49 -4.76 23.23
N TRP A 244 2.64 -6.04 23.56
CA TRP A 244 2.06 -7.15 22.82
C TRP A 244 0.76 -7.60 23.48
N ARG A 245 -0.26 -7.84 22.66
CA ARG A 245 -1.53 -8.46 23.04
C ARG A 245 -1.67 -9.79 22.32
N GLN A 246 -2.20 -10.79 23.00
CA GLN A 246 -2.41 -12.13 22.46
C GLN A 246 -3.89 -12.47 22.40
N PHE A 247 -4.29 -13.03 21.26
CA PHE A 247 -5.66 -13.46 21.00
C PHE A 247 -5.69 -14.96 20.67
N THR A 248 -6.56 -15.69 21.35
CA THR A 248 -6.89 -17.08 21.00
C THR A 248 -7.93 -17.10 19.90
N LEU A 249 -7.69 -17.92 18.89
CA LEU A 249 -8.60 -18.14 17.77
C LEU A 249 -9.32 -19.48 17.97
N GLY A 250 -10.57 -19.57 17.52
CA GLY A 250 -11.31 -20.84 17.49
C GLY A 250 -10.79 -21.85 16.45
N ALA A 251 -9.82 -21.45 15.62
CA ALA A 251 -9.19 -22.27 14.60
C ALA A 251 -7.76 -21.80 14.34
N SER A 252 -6.90 -22.68 13.82
CA SER A 252 -5.51 -22.32 13.49
C SER A 252 -5.46 -21.26 12.39
N PRO A 253 -4.76 -20.13 12.63
CA PRO A 253 -4.53 -19.12 11.59
C PRO A 253 -3.59 -19.68 10.51
N ARG A 254 -3.83 -19.27 9.27
CA ARG A 254 -3.11 -19.76 8.08
C ARG A 254 -2.47 -18.65 7.26
N LYS A 255 -3.15 -17.51 7.14
CA LYS A 255 -2.68 -16.38 6.33
C LYS A 255 -3.17 -15.07 6.96
N LEU A 256 -2.28 -14.09 7.02
CA LEU A 256 -2.54 -12.74 7.48
C LEU A 256 -1.96 -11.79 6.42
N ILE A 257 -2.78 -10.86 5.94
CA ILE A 257 -2.37 -9.82 5.00
C ILE A 257 -2.93 -8.48 5.46
N SER A 258 -2.26 -7.38 5.10
CA SER A 258 -2.76 -6.02 5.32
C SER A 258 -2.61 -5.16 4.08
N ALA A 259 -3.44 -4.11 4.03
CA ALA A 259 -3.29 -2.98 3.15
C ALA A 259 -3.84 -1.74 3.86
N GLY A 260 -2.97 -0.75 4.06
CA GLY A 260 -3.32 0.47 4.78
C GLY A 260 -3.76 0.17 6.22
N ARG A 261 -4.97 0.59 6.60
CA ARG A 261 -5.52 0.42 7.95
C ARG A 261 -6.24 -0.92 8.19
N PHE A 262 -6.35 -1.76 7.16
CA PHE A 262 -7.12 -2.99 7.20
C PHE A 262 -6.21 -4.21 7.26
N ALA A 263 -6.63 -5.22 8.04
CA ALA A 263 -6.05 -6.56 7.99
C ALA A 263 -7.12 -7.58 7.61
N TRP A 264 -6.72 -8.64 6.92
CA TRP A 264 -7.54 -9.83 6.73
C TRP A 264 -6.79 -11.08 7.20
N LEU A 265 -7.51 -11.90 7.96
CA LEU A 265 -7.01 -13.13 8.58
C LEU A 265 -7.83 -14.31 8.05
N GLN A 266 -7.13 -15.34 7.57
CA GLN A 266 -7.71 -16.66 7.34
C GLN A 266 -7.36 -17.58 8.51
N ALA A 267 -8.38 -18.11 9.18
CA ALA A 267 -8.21 -19.11 10.23
C ALA A 267 -9.24 -20.24 10.07
N GLY A 268 -8.75 -21.48 9.91
CA GLY A 268 -9.56 -22.59 9.41
C GLY A 268 -10.20 -22.26 8.06
N ASP A 269 -11.52 -22.42 7.98
CA ASP A 269 -12.33 -22.11 6.78
C ASP A 269 -12.96 -20.71 6.85
N SER A 270 -12.71 -19.96 7.93
CA SER A 270 -13.27 -18.63 8.16
C SER A 270 -12.30 -17.52 7.76
N ILE A 271 -12.88 -16.42 7.30
CA ILE A 271 -12.16 -15.20 6.95
C ILE A 271 -12.64 -14.08 7.88
N TYR A 272 -11.69 -13.34 8.44
CA TYR A 272 -11.92 -12.25 9.37
C TYR A 272 -11.28 -10.98 8.83
N ARG A 273 -11.94 -9.85 9.05
CA ARG A 273 -11.49 -8.50 8.71
C ARG A 273 -11.27 -7.70 9.98
N PHE A 274 -10.17 -6.96 10.04
CA PHE A 274 -9.92 -5.95 11.06
C PHE A 274 -9.94 -4.56 10.43
N ASP A 275 -10.56 -3.60 11.11
CA ASP A 275 -10.54 -2.18 10.75
C ASP A 275 -9.96 -1.38 11.92
N ALA A 276 -8.78 -0.79 11.75
CA ALA A 276 -8.12 -0.03 12.80
C ALA A 276 -8.98 1.13 13.33
N ASP A 277 -9.78 1.77 12.47
CA ASP A 277 -10.69 2.86 12.88
C ASP A 277 -11.82 2.38 13.80
N GLY A 278 -12.27 1.15 13.59
CA GLY A 278 -13.33 0.50 14.37
C GLY A 278 -12.80 -0.29 15.56
N ALA A 279 -11.49 -0.54 15.61
CA ALA A 279 -10.80 -1.33 16.62
C ALA A 279 -11.42 -2.74 16.84
N GLY A 280 -11.99 -3.33 15.79
CA GLY A 280 -12.77 -4.56 15.88
C GLY A 280 -12.48 -5.55 14.76
N TRP A 281 -12.53 -6.84 15.10
CA TRP A 281 -12.54 -7.93 14.13
C TRP A 281 -13.99 -8.28 13.77
N ALA A 282 -14.23 -8.58 12.49
CA ALA A 282 -15.51 -9.07 12.01
C ALA A 282 -15.32 -10.28 11.10
N LYS A 283 -16.14 -11.30 11.28
CA LYS A 283 -16.18 -12.51 10.44
C LYS A 283 -17.07 -12.28 9.22
N ALA A 284 -16.57 -12.68 8.05
CA ALA A 284 -17.36 -12.69 6.83
C ALA A 284 -18.36 -13.85 6.84
N ASN A 285 -19.64 -13.55 6.62
CA ASN A 285 -20.71 -14.52 6.42
C ASN A 285 -21.17 -14.57 4.96
N GLY A 286 -21.97 -15.58 4.63
CA GLY A 286 -22.56 -15.75 3.29
C GLY A 286 -21.62 -16.39 2.26
N LEU A 287 -20.59 -17.12 2.70
CA LEU A 287 -19.68 -17.86 1.82
C LEU A 287 -20.12 -19.32 1.72
N ASP A 288 -20.32 -19.82 0.50
CA ASP A 288 -20.87 -21.16 0.25
C ASP A 288 -19.88 -22.32 0.49
N ALA A 289 -18.59 -22.02 0.65
CA ALA A 289 -17.53 -23.00 0.91
C ALA A 289 -16.35 -22.37 1.66
N ALA A 290 -15.38 -23.20 2.03
CA ALA A 290 -14.12 -22.74 2.61
C ALA A 290 -13.41 -21.76 1.66
N ALA A 291 -13.05 -20.60 2.18
CA ALA A 291 -12.40 -19.55 1.41
C ALA A 291 -10.88 -19.61 1.52
N THR A 292 -10.19 -19.30 0.42
CA THR A 292 -8.74 -19.07 0.38
C THR A 292 -8.48 -17.60 0.12
N LEU A 293 -7.77 -16.95 1.04
CA LEU A 293 -7.43 -15.53 0.93
C LEU A 293 -6.33 -15.32 -0.11
N LEU A 294 -6.58 -14.52 -1.14
CA LEU A 294 -5.64 -14.28 -2.24
C LEU A 294 -4.84 -13.00 -1.98
N GLY A 295 -5.54 -11.88 -1.78
CA GLY A 295 -4.99 -10.55 -1.60
C GLY A 295 -6.05 -9.59 -1.07
N MET A 296 -5.68 -8.33 -0.81
CA MET A 296 -6.61 -7.30 -0.34
C MET A 296 -6.14 -5.92 -0.79
N ASP A 297 -7.07 -4.97 -0.85
CA ASP A 297 -6.77 -3.58 -1.15
C ASP A 297 -7.03 -2.66 0.07
N ALA A 298 -6.50 -1.44 0.00
CA ALA A 298 -6.61 -0.49 1.12
C ALA A 298 -8.00 0.14 1.27
N THR A 299 -9.02 -0.27 0.50
CA THR A 299 -10.43 0.09 0.77
C THR A 299 -11.12 -0.90 1.69
N GLY A 300 -10.41 -1.98 2.06
CA GLY A 300 -10.88 -2.99 2.98
C GLY A 300 -11.60 -4.14 2.29
N ALA A 301 -11.53 -4.24 0.96
CA ALA A 301 -11.98 -5.41 0.21
C ALA A 301 -10.89 -6.49 0.15
N ALA A 302 -11.27 -7.76 0.23
CA ALA A 302 -10.39 -8.90 0.04
C ALA A 302 -10.78 -9.72 -1.18
N TRP A 303 -9.78 -10.16 -1.93
CA TRP A 303 -9.95 -11.15 -2.99
C TRP A 303 -9.78 -12.54 -2.41
N ILE A 304 -10.77 -13.40 -2.66
CA ILE A 304 -10.82 -14.77 -2.16
C ILE A 304 -11.19 -15.75 -3.27
N ARG A 305 -10.80 -17.00 -3.08
CA ARG A 305 -11.33 -18.14 -3.84
C ARG A 305 -12.26 -18.97 -2.95
N VAL A 306 -13.45 -19.29 -3.44
CA VAL A 306 -14.48 -20.12 -2.78
C VAL A 306 -14.90 -21.19 -3.76
N GLY A 307 -14.43 -22.43 -3.57
CA GLY A 307 -14.54 -23.48 -4.57
C GLY A 307 -13.83 -23.11 -5.87
N GLU A 308 -14.55 -23.13 -7.00
CA GLU A 308 -14.02 -22.69 -8.30
C GLU A 308 -14.20 -21.19 -8.56
N ASN A 309 -14.98 -20.49 -7.73
CA ASN A 309 -15.24 -19.08 -7.93
C ASN A 309 -14.13 -18.23 -7.31
N THR A 310 -13.69 -17.20 -8.04
CA THR A 310 -12.90 -16.11 -7.48
C THR A 310 -13.77 -14.88 -7.35
N MET A 311 -13.68 -14.17 -6.22
CA MET A 311 -14.51 -13.00 -5.94
C MET A 311 -13.80 -12.01 -5.02
N SER A 312 -14.18 -10.75 -5.14
CA SER A 312 -13.91 -9.74 -4.11
C SER A 312 -15.03 -9.78 -3.06
N ILE A 313 -14.68 -9.60 -1.78
CA ILE A 313 -15.63 -9.50 -0.66
C ILE A 313 -15.35 -8.26 0.18
N SER A 314 -16.42 -7.63 0.68
CA SER A 314 -16.34 -6.45 1.54
C SER A 314 -17.61 -6.30 2.40
N PRO A 315 -17.60 -5.53 3.50
CA PRO A 315 -18.81 -5.26 4.29
C PRO A 315 -19.84 -4.38 3.56
N SER A 316 -19.40 -3.60 2.57
CA SER A 316 -20.24 -2.69 1.79
C SER A 316 -19.58 -2.43 0.45
N THR A 317 -20.35 -1.96 -0.53
CA THR A 317 -19.82 -1.48 -1.81
C THR A 317 -18.68 -0.47 -1.58
N PRO A 318 -17.45 -0.75 -2.08
CA PRO A 318 -16.29 0.08 -1.77
C PRO A 318 -16.33 1.39 -2.58
N VAL A 319 -16.15 2.51 -1.88
CA VAL A 319 -15.89 3.81 -2.51
C VAL A 319 -14.39 3.95 -2.73
N ARG A 320 -14.00 4.37 -3.94
CA ARG A 320 -12.58 4.52 -4.31
C ARG A 320 -12.19 5.98 -4.33
N ILE A 321 -10.98 6.28 -3.88
CA ILE A 321 -10.36 7.61 -3.97
C ILE A 321 -9.10 7.47 -4.83
N SER A 322 -8.91 8.40 -5.77
CA SER A 322 -7.67 8.56 -6.53
C SER A 322 -6.98 9.87 -6.16
N GLY A 323 -5.65 9.90 -6.31
CA GLY A 323 -4.80 11.04 -5.97
C GLY A 323 -4.33 11.07 -4.52
N LEU A 324 -4.85 10.20 -3.66
CA LEU A 324 -4.44 10.02 -2.27
C LEU A 324 -4.51 8.54 -1.89
N HIS A 325 -3.50 8.06 -1.17
CA HIS A 325 -3.35 6.65 -0.79
C HIS A 325 -3.34 6.46 0.73
N GLU A 326 -3.81 5.30 1.19
CA GLU A 326 -3.85 5.01 2.62
C GLU A 326 -2.43 4.93 3.20
N GLY A 327 -2.18 5.65 4.29
CA GLY A 327 -0.88 5.70 4.96
C GLY A 327 0.21 6.45 4.20
N SER A 328 -0.13 7.10 3.09
CA SER A 328 0.85 7.88 2.31
C SER A 328 1.29 9.14 3.04
N ARG A 329 2.56 9.52 2.85
CA ARG A 329 3.09 10.81 3.26
C ARG A 329 3.06 11.78 2.08
N ILE A 330 2.43 12.92 2.27
CA ILE A 330 2.17 13.95 1.26
C ILE A 330 2.98 15.20 1.58
N TYR A 331 3.69 15.70 0.58
CA TYR A 331 4.48 16.92 0.66
C TYR A 331 3.98 18.02 -0.30
N ASP A 332 2.93 17.71 -1.06
CA ASP A 332 2.30 18.63 -2.01
C ASP A 332 1.16 19.37 -1.31
N GLY A 333 1.17 20.71 -1.36
CA GLY A 333 0.07 21.52 -0.85
C GLY A 333 -1.19 21.47 -1.72
N GLN A 334 -1.15 20.78 -2.86
CA GLN A 334 -2.27 20.67 -3.80
C GLN A 334 -2.37 19.28 -4.42
N LEU A 335 -3.51 18.60 -4.29
CA LEU A 335 -3.72 17.28 -4.89
C LEU A 335 -4.97 17.24 -5.76
N VAL A 336 -4.88 16.62 -6.94
CA VAL A 336 -6.08 16.28 -7.73
C VAL A 336 -6.72 15.04 -7.12
N LEU A 337 -7.84 15.22 -6.43
CA LEU A 337 -8.56 14.16 -5.74
C LEU A 337 -9.88 13.87 -6.45
N GLN A 338 -10.13 12.60 -6.72
CA GLN A 338 -11.42 12.16 -7.25
C GLN A 338 -11.95 10.97 -6.46
N ALA A 339 -13.26 10.93 -6.26
CA ALA A 339 -13.95 9.75 -5.76
C ALA A 339 -14.62 9.00 -6.91
N ALA A 340 -14.66 7.67 -6.84
CA ALA A 340 -15.36 6.83 -7.79
C ALA A 340 -16.38 5.93 -7.08
N LEU A 341 -17.60 5.92 -7.59
CA LEU A 341 -18.72 5.10 -7.15
C LEU A 341 -19.19 4.21 -8.31
N PRO A 342 -19.81 3.03 -8.05
CA PRO A 342 -20.47 2.29 -9.13
C PRO A 342 -21.55 3.13 -9.80
N SER A 343 -21.62 3.09 -11.13
CA SER A 343 -22.61 3.87 -11.90
C SER A 343 -24.05 3.40 -11.71
N THR A 344 -24.24 2.18 -11.19
CA THR A 344 -25.55 1.65 -10.81
C THR A 344 -26.08 2.24 -9.50
N LEU A 345 -25.24 2.94 -8.73
CA LEU A 345 -25.64 3.59 -7.49
C LEU A 345 -26.20 4.98 -7.77
N ALA A 346 -27.53 5.14 -7.61
CA ALA A 346 -28.16 6.45 -7.59
C ALA A 346 -27.85 7.14 -6.26
N VAL A 347 -27.13 8.27 -6.28
CA VAL A 347 -26.76 9.03 -5.08
C VAL A 347 -27.60 10.30 -4.95
N ASP A 348 -28.10 10.54 -3.75
CA ASP A 348 -28.91 11.71 -3.40
C ASP A 348 -28.04 12.87 -2.89
N ALA A 349 -26.92 12.55 -2.25
CA ALA A 349 -25.97 13.52 -1.72
C ALA A 349 -24.55 12.95 -1.74
N VAL A 350 -23.58 13.83 -1.99
CA VAL A 350 -22.15 13.51 -1.96
C VAL A 350 -21.42 14.60 -1.20
N GLU A 351 -20.61 14.21 -0.22
CA GLU A 351 -19.85 15.15 0.60
C GLU A 351 -18.45 14.62 0.92
N TRP A 352 -17.54 15.54 1.23
CA TRP A 352 -16.21 15.19 1.71
C TRP A 352 -15.66 16.22 2.70
N GLN A 353 -14.75 15.80 3.58
CA GLN A 353 -14.06 16.66 4.55
C GLN A 353 -12.68 16.12 4.91
N PHE A 354 -11.81 17.00 5.39
CA PHE A 354 -10.63 16.60 6.15
C PHE A 354 -10.96 16.65 7.64
N ASP A 355 -10.57 15.62 8.37
CA ASP A 355 -10.73 15.52 9.83
C ASP A 355 -12.15 15.87 10.29
N ASP A 356 -12.26 16.76 11.28
CA ASP A 356 -13.53 17.25 11.84
C ASP A 356 -13.95 18.61 11.24
N HIS A 357 -13.39 19.01 10.10
CA HIS A 357 -13.83 20.23 9.41
C HIS A 357 -15.22 20.08 8.80
N ALA A 358 -15.86 21.21 8.49
CA ALA A 358 -17.17 21.24 7.87
C ALA A 358 -17.16 20.52 6.50
N PRO A 359 -18.16 19.67 6.21
CA PRO A 359 -18.21 18.94 4.95
C PRO A 359 -18.46 19.86 3.76
N HIS A 360 -17.68 19.63 2.71
CA HIS A 360 -17.88 20.18 1.37
C HIS A 360 -18.91 19.34 0.63
N GLN A 361 -20.03 19.96 0.25
CA GLN A 361 -21.07 19.31 -0.56
C GLN A 361 -20.68 19.33 -2.04
N LEU A 362 -20.94 18.22 -2.73
CA LEU A 362 -20.84 18.09 -4.17
C LEU A 362 -22.23 17.81 -4.73
N GLU A 363 -22.62 18.54 -5.77
CA GLU A 363 -23.87 18.26 -6.49
C GLU A 363 -23.77 16.87 -7.16
N PRO A 364 -24.71 15.94 -6.89
CA PRO A 364 -24.73 14.62 -7.53
C PRO A 364 -24.66 14.67 -9.06
N SER A 365 -25.27 15.70 -9.67
CA SER A 365 -25.26 15.92 -11.12
C SER A 365 -23.89 16.25 -11.69
N ASN A 366 -22.90 16.59 -10.86
CA ASN A 366 -21.52 16.84 -11.29
C ASN A 366 -20.72 15.55 -11.47
N GLY A 367 -21.29 14.39 -11.13
CA GLY A 367 -20.69 13.09 -11.38
C GLY A 367 -20.47 12.86 -12.88
N MET A 368 -19.24 12.54 -13.27
CA MET A 368 -18.88 12.22 -14.65
C MET A 368 -18.79 10.71 -14.82
N MET A 369 -19.52 10.16 -15.79
CA MET A 369 -19.39 8.75 -16.13
C MET A 369 -17.97 8.45 -16.62
N GLY A 370 -17.39 7.37 -16.13
CA GLY A 370 -16.10 6.88 -16.62
C GLY A 370 -16.18 6.46 -18.09
N ALA A 371 -15.01 6.24 -18.68
CA ALA A 371 -14.89 5.82 -20.07
C ALA A 371 -14.06 4.54 -20.18
N GLY A 372 -14.32 3.74 -21.21
CA GLY A 372 -13.60 2.52 -21.50
C GLY A 372 -13.53 1.58 -20.28
N PRO A 373 -12.33 1.33 -19.70
CA PRO A 373 -12.17 0.49 -18.52
C PRO A 373 -12.98 0.85 -17.28
N THR A 374 -13.43 2.11 -17.15
CA THR A 374 -14.13 2.63 -15.98
C THR A 374 -15.58 3.03 -16.27
N LEU A 375 -16.16 2.58 -17.40
CA LEU A 375 -17.53 2.93 -17.82
C LEU A 375 -18.62 2.63 -16.76
N GLU A 376 -18.38 1.65 -15.89
CA GLU A 376 -19.28 1.27 -14.80
C GLU A 376 -19.05 2.07 -13.51
N GLN A 377 -18.32 3.18 -13.59
CA GLN A 377 -18.04 4.06 -12.46
C GLN A 377 -18.48 5.50 -12.77
N THR A 378 -18.90 6.21 -11.73
CA THR A 378 -19.15 7.66 -11.74
C THR A 378 -18.09 8.34 -10.90
N PHE A 379 -17.41 9.33 -11.48
CA PHE A 379 -16.29 10.07 -10.88
C PHE A 379 -16.73 11.45 -10.40
N PHE A 380 -16.32 11.80 -9.19
CA PHE A 380 -16.55 13.11 -8.58
C PHE A 380 -15.21 13.77 -8.29
N SER A 381 -14.95 14.93 -8.90
CA SER A 381 -13.78 15.76 -8.54
C SER A 381 -14.06 16.51 -7.24
N LEU A 382 -13.20 16.35 -6.23
CA LEU A 382 -13.49 16.89 -4.90
C LEU A 382 -13.39 18.43 -4.86
N ALA A 383 -12.56 19.04 -5.70
CA ALA A 383 -12.52 20.49 -5.90
C ALA A 383 -13.35 20.96 -7.11
N GLY A 384 -14.17 20.09 -7.72
CA GLY A 384 -14.87 20.37 -8.97
C GLY A 384 -13.96 20.37 -10.20
N ASN A 385 -14.50 20.74 -11.35
CA ASN A 385 -13.78 20.76 -12.63
C ASN A 385 -13.59 22.20 -13.13
N GLU A 386 -12.55 22.42 -13.92
CA GLU A 386 -12.37 23.62 -14.73
C GLU A 386 -13.39 23.66 -15.89
N ALA A 387 -13.49 24.80 -16.58
CA ALA A 387 -14.31 24.92 -17.80
C ALA A 387 -13.87 23.95 -18.92
N SER A 388 -12.60 23.52 -18.89
CA SER A 388 -12.04 22.50 -19.79
C SER A 388 -12.53 21.07 -19.49
N GLY A 389 -13.17 20.85 -18.34
CA GLY A 389 -13.52 19.53 -17.81
C GLY A 389 -12.41 18.86 -16.99
N LEU A 390 -11.23 19.49 -16.88
CA LEU A 390 -10.14 18.96 -16.06
C LEU A 390 -10.44 19.10 -14.56
N PRO A 391 -10.19 18.08 -13.73
CA PRO A 391 -10.33 18.19 -12.27
C PRO A 391 -9.42 19.26 -11.69
N ARG A 392 -9.97 20.14 -10.83
CA ARG A 392 -9.17 21.11 -10.07
C ARG A 392 -8.45 20.42 -8.91
N PRO A 393 -7.27 20.91 -8.49
CA PRO A 393 -6.63 20.44 -7.29
C PRO A 393 -7.36 20.91 -6.02
N VAL A 394 -7.48 20.03 -5.03
CA VAL A 394 -7.81 20.34 -3.64
C VAL A 394 -6.58 20.96 -2.97
N SER A 395 -6.76 22.07 -2.26
CA SER A 395 -5.69 22.66 -1.47
C SER A 395 -5.59 21.98 -0.10
N LEU A 396 -4.38 21.60 0.28
CA LEU A 396 -4.00 21.11 1.60
C LEU A 396 -3.31 22.20 2.44
N GLY A 397 -3.18 23.42 1.92
CA GLY A 397 -2.42 24.49 2.56
C GLY A 397 -3.00 25.01 3.88
N SER A 398 -4.22 24.57 4.24
CA SER A 398 -4.83 24.85 5.54
C SER A 398 -4.61 23.74 6.57
N LEU A 399 -4.04 22.59 6.17
CA LEU A 399 -3.71 21.50 7.08
C LEU A 399 -2.39 21.79 7.80
N GLU A 400 -2.31 21.43 9.08
CA GLU A 400 -1.06 21.44 9.84
C GLU A 400 -0.19 20.24 9.44
N ASP A 401 1.10 20.23 9.79
CA ASP A 401 1.91 19.02 9.60
C ASP A 401 1.44 17.94 10.59
N GLY A 402 1.18 16.73 10.08
CA GLY A 402 0.73 15.60 10.90
C GLY A 402 -0.16 14.61 10.16
N TRP A 403 -0.78 13.71 10.93
CA TRP A 403 -1.74 12.75 10.40
C TRP A 403 -3.13 13.37 10.23
N HIS A 404 -3.72 13.16 9.06
CA HIS A 404 -5.06 13.61 8.68
C HIS A 404 -5.88 12.48 8.10
N THR A 405 -7.20 12.68 8.07
CA THR A 405 -8.15 11.76 7.44
C THR A 405 -9.00 12.51 6.42
N LEU A 406 -8.92 12.11 5.14
CA LEU A 406 -9.93 12.48 4.14
C LEU A 406 -11.14 11.55 4.32
N THR A 407 -12.31 12.11 4.62
CA THR A 407 -13.57 11.36 4.64
C THR A 407 -14.41 11.76 3.43
N PHE A 408 -14.84 10.76 2.65
CA PHE A 408 -15.83 10.92 1.58
C PHE A 408 -17.07 10.09 1.94
N THR A 409 -18.25 10.69 1.79
CA THR A 409 -19.54 10.05 2.04
C THR A 409 -20.46 10.24 0.84
N ALA A 410 -21.06 9.14 0.38
CA ALA A 410 -22.15 9.16 -0.59
C ALA A 410 -23.42 8.60 0.07
N THR A 411 -24.54 9.29 -0.08
CA THR A 411 -25.83 8.88 0.46
C THR A 411 -26.74 8.43 -0.68
N SER A 412 -27.38 7.26 -0.51
CA SER A 412 -28.36 6.69 -1.43
C SER A 412 -29.54 6.17 -0.62
N GLY A 413 -30.66 6.90 -0.65
CA GLY A 413 -31.78 6.73 0.26
C GLY A 413 -31.35 6.86 1.72
N TYR A 414 -31.47 5.76 2.46
CA TYR A 414 -31.06 5.67 3.87
C TYR A 414 -29.67 5.07 4.07
N THR A 415 -29.01 4.65 2.99
CA THR A 415 -27.70 4.02 3.03
C THR A 415 -26.61 5.08 2.86
N LYS A 416 -25.63 5.07 3.76
CA LYS A 416 -24.40 5.86 3.63
C LYS A 416 -23.24 4.94 3.27
N LEU A 417 -22.55 5.27 2.19
CA LEU A 417 -21.27 4.67 1.83
C LEU A 417 -20.17 5.66 2.20
N THR A 418 -19.25 5.25 3.07
CA THR A 418 -18.18 6.11 3.57
C THR A 418 -16.82 5.49 3.27
N ARG A 419 -15.90 6.27 2.72
CA ARG A 419 -14.49 5.95 2.63
C ARG A 419 -13.67 7.00 3.36
N LYS A 420 -12.83 6.53 4.27
CA LYS A 420 -11.85 7.34 4.98
C LYS A 420 -10.46 6.96 4.50
N VAL A 421 -9.63 7.92 4.13
CA VAL A 421 -8.23 7.71 3.72
C VAL A 421 -7.34 8.45 4.70
N ASN A 422 -6.57 7.71 5.50
CA ASN A 422 -5.59 8.31 6.40
C ASN A 422 -4.29 8.61 5.65
N PHE A 423 -3.68 9.76 5.90
CA PHE A 423 -2.42 10.18 5.30
C PHE A 423 -1.67 11.12 6.24
N GLU A 424 -0.37 11.25 6.04
CA GLU A 424 0.46 12.22 6.76
C GLU A 424 0.74 13.40 5.85
N PHE A 425 0.31 14.60 6.24
CA PHE A 425 0.71 15.83 5.58
C PHE A 425 2.00 16.36 6.20
N ALA A 426 2.99 16.63 5.37
CA ALA A 426 4.30 17.10 5.75
C ALA A 426 4.65 18.34 4.90
N GLY A 427 3.74 19.33 4.90
CA GLY A 427 3.80 20.51 4.06
C GLY A 427 4.92 21.47 4.44
N ALA A 428 5.30 21.53 5.73
CA ALA A 428 6.43 22.30 6.21
C ALA A 428 7.72 21.47 6.32
N ALA A 429 7.71 20.17 5.98
CA ALA A 429 8.87 19.31 6.09
C ALA A 429 9.99 19.73 5.12
N THR A 430 10.89 20.57 5.63
CA THR A 430 12.10 21.06 4.95
C THR A 430 13.26 20.07 4.99
N ALA A 431 13.05 18.78 5.27
CA ALA A 431 14.16 17.82 5.24
C ALA A 431 14.83 17.94 3.86
N THR A 432 16.10 18.34 3.87
CA THR A 432 16.77 18.97 2.73
C THR A 432 16.92 17.97 1.61
N VAL A 433 15.94 17.93 0.70
CA VAL A 433 16.13 17.24 -0.58
C VAL A 433 17.06 18.12 -1.38
N SER A 434 18.22 17.59 -1.73
CA SER A 434 19.24 18.29 -2.50
C SER A 434 19.28 17.79 -3.93
N TRP A 435 19.68 18.64 -4.87
CA TRP A 435 19.88 18.17 -6.23
C TRP A 435 20.98 17.12 -6.29
N ALA A 436 22.13 17.38 -5.66
CA ALA A 436 23.28 16.47 -5.71
C ALA A 436 23.01 15.06 -5.18
N GLU A 437 22.34 14.93 -4.02
CA GLU A 437 22.15 13.63 -3.37
C GLU A 437 20.89 12.91 -3.83
N ASP A 438 19.81 13.65 -4.12
CA ASP A 438 18.49 13.06 -4.28
C ASP A 438 17.97 13.11 -5.70
N ILE A 439 18.01 14.28 -6.34
CA ILE A 439 17.38 14.45 -7.65
C ILE A 439 18.30 14.03 -8.79
N LYS A 440 19.60 14.32 -8.70
CA LYS A 440 20.56 13.96 -9.73
C LYS A 440 20.58 12.46 -10.02
N PRO A 441 20.60 11.54 -9.03
CA PRO A 441 20.52 10.11 -9.31
C PRO A 441 19.23 9.69 -10.03
N ILE A 442 18.08 10.27 -9.65
CA ILE A 442 16.80 10.01 -10.32
C ILE A 442 16.83 10.53 -11.76
N SER A 443 17.34 11.75 -11.96
CA SER A 443 17.50 12.36 -13.27
C SER A 443 18.35 11.47 -14.19
N GLU A 444 19.54 11.08 -13.75
CA GLU A 444 20.47 10.26 -14.54
C GLU A 444 19.86 8.87 -14.85
N ALA A 445 19.18 8.26 -13.88
CA ALA A 445 18.60 6.93 -14.04
C ALA A 445 17.34 6.89 -14.93
N ARG A 446 16.52 7.96 -14.91
CA ARG A 446 15.14 7.93 -15.46
C ARG A 446 14.87 9.03 -16.48
N CYS A 447 15.21 10.28 -16.17
CA CYS A 447 14.77 11.44 -16.97
C CYS A 447 15.74 11.77 -18.11
N ALA A 448 17.06 11.65 -17.87
CA ALA A 448 18.09 12.02 -18.82
C ALA A 448 17.97 11.27 -20.15
N LYS A 449 17.42 10.04 -20.15
CA LYS A 449 17.23 9.25 -21.38
C LYS A 449 16.33 9.93 -22.41
N CYS A 450 15.34 10.69 -21.96
CA CYS A 450 14.43 11.43 -22.84
C CYS A 450 14.81 12.91 -22.94
N HIS A 451 15.47 13.45 -21.92
CA HIS A 451 15.73 14.87 -21.80
C HIS A 451 17.20 15.28 -22.05
N SER A 452 18.03 14.40 -22.64
CA SER A 452 19.44 14.68 -22.99
C SER A 452 19.70 14.93 -24.47
N THR A 453 18.73 14.67 -25.36
CA THR A 453 18.92 14.76 -26.82
C THR A 453 17.93 15.72 -27.47
N GLY A 454 17.96 16.99 -27.08
CA GLY A 454 17.20 18.06 -27.76
C GLY A 454 15.67 17.97 -27.64
N THR A 455 15.16 17.22 -26.67
CA THR A 455 13.72 17.20 -26.34
C THR A 455 13.46 18.29 -25.30
N GLU A 456 12.52 19.19 -25.59
CA GLU A 456 12.18 20.30 -24.68
C GLU A 456 11.18 19.85 -23.59
N PRO A 457 11.37 20.23 -22.31
CA PRO A 457 12.55 20.92 -21.79
C PRO A 457 13.76 19.98 -21.65
N GLU A 458 14.96 20.48 -21.89
CA GLU A 458 16.19 19.74 -21.54
C GLU A 458 16.32 19.66 -20.01
N LEU A 459 16.68 18.48 -19.47
CA LEU A 459 16.72 18.19 -18.02
C LEU A 459 17.99 17.41 -17.64
N THR A 460 19.17 17.88 -18.07
CA THR A 460 20.46 17.22 -17.82
C THR A 460 21.29 17.88 -16.72
N THR A 461 21.01 19.14 -16.39
CA THR A 461 21.76 19.94 -15.41
C THR A 461 20.87 20.44 -14.27
N TYR A 462 21.51 20.83 -13.15
CA TYR A 462 20.82 21.48 -12.02
C TYR A 462 20.02 22.71 -12.47
N ALA A 463 20.62 23.60 -13.26
CA ALA A 463 20.00 24.85 -13.69
C ALA A 463 18.73 24.59 -14.52
N GLN A 464 18.78 23.60 -15.42
CA GLN A 464 17.65 23.17 -16.23
C GLN A 464 16.52 22.57 -15.39
N TRP A 465 16.84 21.65 -14.47
CA TRP A 465 15.85 21.10 -13.55
C TRP A 465 15.22 22.16 -12.67
N LYS A 466 16.02 23.10 -12.17
CA LYS A 466 15.55 24.20 -11.33
C LYS A 466 14.56 25.08 -12.08
N ALA A 467 14.88 25.42 -13.33
CA ALA A 467 14.00 26.22 -14.19
C ALA A 467 12.67 25.50 -14.50
N ASN A 468 12.63 24.17 -14.45
CA ASN A 468 11.49 23.35 -14.82
C ASN A 468 10.89 22.55 -13.66
N ALA A 469 11.23 22.88 -12.40
CA ALA A 469 10.94 22.03 -11.26
C ALA A 469 9.43 21.77 -11.06
N ALA A 470 8.60 22.81 -11.18
CA ALA A 470 7.14 22.68 -11.08
C ALA A 470 6.55 21.81 -12.19
N PHE A 471 7.06 21.94 -13.42
CA PHE A 471 6.63 21.11 -14.55
C PHE A 471 7.02 19.65 -14.33
N ALA A 472 8.26 19.39 -13.93
CA ALA A 472 8.74 18.04 -13.66
C ALA A 472 7.94 17.37 -12.54
N ALA A 473 7.72 18.08 -11.43
CA ALA A 473 6.90 17.62 -10.30
C ALA A 473 5.47 17.26 -10.73
N ALA A 474 4.79 18.13 -11.48
CA ALA A 474 3.47 17.84 -12.01
C ALA A 474 3.49 16.63 -12.96
N ALA A 475 4.45 16.55 -13.88
CA ALA A 475 4.53 15.48 -14.87
C ALA A 475 4.76 14.09 -14.23
N VAL A 476 5.60 13.99 -13.20
CA VAL A 476 5.82 12.71 -12.50
C VAL A 476 4.63 12.35 -11.61
N ARG A 477 4.00 13.33 -10.95
CA ARG A 477 2.78 13.12 -10.13
C ARG A 477 1.62 12.61 -10.98
N ASP A 478 1.44 13.18 -12.17
CA ASP A 478 0.39 12.80 -13.11
C ASP A 478 0.74 11.51 -13.89
N ALA A 479 1.85 10.83 -13.56
CA ALA A 479 2.38 9.66 -14.25
C ALA A 479 2.58 9.87 -15.77
N ARG A 480 2.82 11.11 -16.21
CA ARG A 480 3.16 11.45 -17.60
C ARG A 480 4.64 11.23 -17.92
N MET A 481 5.48 11.15 -16.89
CA MET A 481 6.92 10.92 -16.98
C MET A 481 7.36 9.89 -15.93
N PRO A 482 8.44 9.13 -16.21
CA PRO A 482 9.22 9.12 -17.46
C PRO A 482 8.59 8.22 -18.54
N ALA A 483 8.98 8.43 -19.81
CA ALA A 483 8.48 7.63 -20.93
C ALA A 483 9.00 6.18 -20.95
N ASP A 484 9.96 5.83 -20.09
CA ASP A 484 10.51 4.48 -19.96
C ASP A 484 9.84 3.66 -18.83
N GLY A 485 8.72 4.13 -18.30
CA GLY A 485 7.86 3.41 -17.35
C GLY A 485 7.61 4.18 -16.06
N PRO A 486 6.85 3.63 -15.10
CA PRO A 486 6.49 4.31 -13.87
C PRO A 486 7.70 4.71 -13.04
N MET A 487 7.56 5.85 -12.40
CA MET A 487 8.42 6.26 -11.30
C MET A 487 7.86 5.70 -9.98
N ASP A 488 8.72 5.22 -9.07
CA ASP A 488 8.28 4.78 -7.75
C ASP A 488 7.83 5.97 -6.87
N ALA A 489 7.01 5.69 -5.88
CA ALA A 489 6.43 6.72 -5.00
C ALA A 489 7.50 7.55 -4.28
N ALA A 490 8.61 6.92 -3.85
CA ALA A 490 9.71 7.62 -3.19
C ALA A 490 10.40 8.63 -4.12
N SER A 491 10.62 8.27 -5.37
CA SER A 491 11.17 9.18 -6.39
C SER A 491 10.24 10.35 -6.70
N ILE A 492 8.93 10.10 -6.85
CA ILE A 492 7.92 11.15 -7.07
C ILE A 492 7.94 12.12 -5.87
N SER A 493 7.90 11.58 -4.65
CA SER A 493 7.98 12.34 -3.40
C SER A 493 9.24 13.21 -3.35
N ALA A 494 10.42 12.67 -3.67
CA ALA A 494 11.67 13.42 -3.69
C ALA A 494 11.62 14.61 -4.67
N ILE A 495 11.17 14.40 -5.91
CA ILE A 495 11.06 15.46 -6.91
C ILE A 495 10.09 16.56 -6.46
N VAL A 496 8.91 16.18 -5.97
CA VAL A 496 7.89 17.13 -5.50
C VAL A 496 8.42 17.95 -4.32
N ARG A 497 9.06 17.31 -3.34
CA ARG A 497 9.69 17.98 -2.20
C ARG A 497 10.78 18.95 -2.61
N TRP A 498 11.64 18.55 -3.53
CA TRP A 498 12.72 19.42 -4.01
C TRP A 498 12.19 20.65 -4.74
N ALA A 499 11.16 20.47 -5.57
CA ALA A 499 10.48 21.56 -6.27
C ALA A 499 9.81 22.53 -5.29
N ASN A 500 9.09 22.01 -4.29
CA ASN A 500 8.37 22.81 -3.29
C ASN A 500 9.33 23.46 -2.28
N GLY A 501 10.45 22.81 -1.95
CA GLY A 501 11.47 23.27 -0.99
C GLY A 501 12.47 24.29 -1.53
N GLY A 502 12.20 24.89 -2.70
CA GLY A 502 13.03 25.96 -3.26
C GLY A 502 14.25 25.48 -4.07
N THR A 503 14.28 24.22 -4.53
CA THR A 503 15.28 23.69 -5.48
C THR A 503 16.73 23.80 -4.99
N GLN A 504 17.01 23.24 -3.81
CA GLN A 504 18.36 23.27 -3.22
C GLN A 504 19.40 22.54 -4.11
N PRO A 505 20.63 23.06 -4.25
CA PRO A 505 21.68 22.45 -5.09
C PRO A 505 22.18 21.09 -4.59
#